data_AF-A0A496S2P9-F1
#
_entry.id   AF-A0A496S2P9-F1
#
_cell.length_a   1.000
_cell.length_b   1.000
_cell.length_c   1.000
_cell.angle_alpha   90.00
_cell.angle_beta   90.00
_cell.angle_gamma   90.00
#
_symmetry.space_group_name_H-M   'P 1'
#
loop_
_entity.id
_entity.type
_entity.pdbx_description
1 polymer ?
#
loop_
_entity_poly.entity_id
_entity_poly.type
_entity_poly.pdbx_seq_one_letter_code
_entity_poly.pdbx_strand_id
1 'polypeptide(L)' 'MIIGFGSASRDHIHTVMIIPPKYAVSAVVGRLKGQTSSLLRKKFQWLEKV' A
#
# COMPACT_ATOMS: atom_id res chain seq x y z
N MET A 1 10.03 -8.07 -9.20
CA MET A 1 9.14 -7.59 -8.11
C MET A 1 8.01 -8.60 -8.00
N ILE A 2 8.17 -9.61 -7.13
CA ILE A 2 7.06 -10.53 -6.80
C ILE A 2 6.35 -9.89 -5.62
N ILE A 3 5.07 -9.58 -5.78
CA ILE A 3 4.18 -9.15 -4.70
C ILE A 3 3.26 -10.34 -4.44
N GLY A 4 3.46 -10.99 -3.30
CA GLY A 4 2.48 -11.92 -2.76
C GLY A 4 1.51 -11.15 -1.87
N PHE A 5 0.21 -11.26 -2.13
CA PHE A 5 -0.81 -10.72 -1.23
C PHE A 5 -1.08 -11.77 -0.15
N GLY A 6 -0.84 -11.41 1.12
CA GLY A 6 -1.23 -12.21 2.28
C GLY A 6 -2.72 -12.02 2.59
N SER A 7 -3.17 -12.50 3.74
CA SER A 7 -4.54 -12.26 4.20
C SER A 7 -4.83 -10.77 4.35
N ALA A 8 -6.01 -10.37 3.89
CA ALA A 8 -6.57 -9.04 4.12
C ALA A 8 -7.68 -9.16 5.17
N SER A 9 -7.51 -8.46 6.28
CA SER A 9 -8.51 -8.27 7.32
C SER A 9 -9.28 -6.97 7.07
N ARG A 10 -10.35 -6.73 7.84
CA ARG A 10 -11.20 -5.54 7.66
C ARG A 10 -10.47 -4.21 7.86
N ASP A 11 -9.38 -4.21 8.62
CA ASP A 11 -8.65 -3.02 9.07
C ASP A 11 -7.14 -3.06 8.73
N HIS A 12 -6.61 -4.20 8.28
CA HIS A 12 -5.20 -4.37 7.96
C HIS A 12 -4.96 -5.34 6.81
N ILE A 13 -3.87 -5.13 6.05
CA ILE A 13 -3.46 -5.98 4.92
C ILE A 13 -2.04 -6.47 5.16
N HIS A 14 -1.82 -7.77 5.04
CA HIS A 14 -0.47 -8.36 5.00
C HIS A 14 0.03 -8.49 3.56
N THR A 15 1.25 -8.02 3.29
CA THR A 15 1.86 -8.11 1.95
C THR A 15 3.28 -8.64 2.07
N VAL A 16 3.68 -9.52 1.15
CA VAL A 16 5.05 -10.02 1.03
C VAL A 16 5.67 -9.44 -0.24
N MET A 17 6.78 -8.74 -0.10
CA MET A 17 7.40 -7.98 -1.19
C MET A 17 8.92 -8.06 -1.13
N ILE A 18 9.54 -8.32 -2.28
CA ILE A 18 11.00 -8.31 -2.43
C ILE A 18 11.44 -6.88 -2.75
N ILE A 19 12.20 -6.27 -1.83
CA ILE A 19 12.75 -4.91 -1.98
C ILE A 19 14.25 -5.00 -2.24
N PRO A 20 14.78 -4.43 -3.35
CA PRO A 20 16.22 -4.33 -3.56
C PRO A 20 16.90 -3.56 -2.43
N PRO A 21 18.08 -3.98 -1.95
CA PRO A 21 18.73 -3.40 -0.77
C PRO A 21 19.15 -1.94 -0.95
N LYS A 22 19.22 -1.45 -2.20
CA LYS A 22 19.47 -0.03 -2.53
C LYS A 22 18.36 0.93 -2.10
N TYR A 23 17.19 0.43 -1.71
CA TYR A 23 16.05 1.25 -1.29
C TYR A 23 15.76 1.05 0.19
N ALA A 24 15.59 2.15 0.91
CA ALA A 24 15.07 2.10 2.27
C ALA A 24 13.65 1.53 2.26
N VAL A 25 13.38 0.55 3.13
CA VAL A 25 12.07 -0.09 3.27
C VAL A 25 10.98 0.94 3.54
N SER A 26 11.26 1.93 4.40
CA SER A 26 10.33 3.02 4.72
C SER A 26 9.96 3.87 3.50
N ALA A 27 10.91 4.13 2.59
CA ALA A 27 10.64 4.90 1.37
C ALA A 27 9.71 4.12 0.42
N VAL A 28 9.93 2.82 0.27
CA VAL A 28 9.09 1.96 -0.58
C VAL A 28 7.68 1.84 0.02
N VAL A 29 7.57 1.57 1.32
CA VAL A 29 6.29 1.45 2.02
C VAL A 29 5.54 2.80 2.04
N GLY A 30 6.26 3.91 2.28
CA GLY A 30 5.68 5.25 2.27
C GLY A 30 5.09 5.61 0.92
N ARG A 31 5.83 5.33 -0.17
CA ARG A 31 5.33 5.51 -1.54
C ARG A 31 4.12 4.62 -1.81
N LEU A 32 4.18 3.34 -1.45
CA LEU A 32 3.08 2.39 -1.67
C LEU A 32 1.81 2.85 -0.96
N LYS A 33 1.89 3.18 0.34
CA LYS A 33 0.74 3.68 1.12
C LYS A 33 0.20 5.01 0.59
N GLY A 34 1.07 5.94 0.20
CA GLY A 34 0.65 7.23 -0.35
C GLY A 34 -0.08 7.09 -1.69
N GLN A 35 0.49 6.29 -2.60
CA GLN A 35 -0.12 6.06 -3.91
C GLN A 35 -1.45 5.31 -3.79
N THR A 36 -1.51 4.23 -3.00
CA THR A 36 -2.77 3.49 -2.82
C THR A 36 -3.83 4.34 -2.15
N SER A 37 -3.49 5.11 -1.12
CA SER A 37 -4.42 6.04 -0.46
C SER A 37 -4.99 7.08 -1.43
N SER A 38 -4.13 7.70 -2.25
CA SER A 38 -4.56 8.68 -3.26
C SER A 38 -5.49 8.04 -4.30
N LEU A 39 -5.16 6.84 -4.78
CA LEU A 39 -5.99 6.11 -5.75
C LEU A 39 -7.34 5.70 -5.14
N LEU A 40 -7.35 5.25 -3.89
CA LEU A 40 -8.59 4.86 -3.20
C LEU A 40 -9.52 6.06 -3.01
N ARG A 41 -9.02 7.21 -2.60
CA ARG A 41 -9.82 8.45 -2.47
C ARG A 41 -10.41 8.89 -3.81
N LYS A 42 -9.63 8.81 -4.89
CA LYS A 42 -10.11 9.13 -6.26
C LYS A 42 -11.18 8.14 -6.74
N LYS A 43 -11.04 6.85 -6.42
CA LYS A 43 -11.96 5.80 -6.86
C LYS A 43 -13.27 5.80 -6.06
N PHE A 44 -13.18 6.08 -4.77
CA PHE A 44 -14.30 6.03 -3.84
C PHE A 44 -14.53 7.43 -3.27
N GLN A 45 -15.41 8.21 -3.91
CA GLN A 45 -15.68 9.60 -3.53
C GLN A 45 -16.14 9.76 -2.07
N TRP A 46 -16.73 8.71 -1.46
CA TRP A 46 -17.12 8.75 -0.06
C TRP A 46 -15.91 8.76 0.91
N LEU A 47 -14.73 8.30 0.45
CA LEU A 47 -13.48 8.37 1.22
C LEU A 47 -12.82 9.75 1.20
N GLU A 48 -13.33 10.72 0.42
CA GLU A 48 -12.83 12.11 0.48
C GLU A 48 -13.29 12.83 1.75
N LYS A 49 -14.35 12.33 2.39
CA LYS A 49 -15.02 12.97 3.53
C LYS A 49 -14.55 12.46 4.90
N VAL A 50 -13.58 11.55 4.92
CA VAL A 50 -12.95 10.95 6.11
C VAL A 50 -11.49 11.38 6.23
#